data_AF-A0A1I6JY44-F1
#
_entry.id   AF-A0A1I6JY44-F1
#
_cell.length_a   1.000
_cell.length_b   1.000
_cell.length_c   1.000
_cell.angle_alpha   90.00
_cell.angle_beta   90.00
_cell.angle_gamma   90.00
#
_symmetry.space_group_name_H-M   'P 1'
#
loop_
_entity.id
_entity.type
_entity.pdbx_description
1 polymer ?
#
loop_
_entity_poly.entity_id
_entity_poly.type
_entity_poly.pdbx_seq_one_letter_code
_entity_poly.pdbx_strand_id
1 'polypeptide(L)'
;MDRRPLRFAAIALTIGVLWLTIGPAPWRTSGHEFEGGVLNPDAWTSTMTWSTGYFSEIAFNVAMFVPVGVLAALLLHRRHWPLAFAAGFALTLFIELVQLVLPDRVSDPRDLVMNSLGASLGVVLVMAARGVRRSVVVASAPLVVAPSSGSADASDAPATAARPASKIPFDELVGSGDRAA
;
A
#
# COMPACT_ATOMS: atom_id res chain seq x y z
N MET A 1 -0.39 -15.13 12.23
CA MET A 1 -1.74 -14.56 11.98
C MET A 1 -2.31 -15.20 10.74
N ASP A 2 -3.34 -16.02 10.90
CA ASP A 2 -4.09 -16.53 9.77
C ASP A 2 -4.75 -15.38 9.00
N ARG A 3 -4.38 -15.22 7.72
CA ARG A 3 -4.99 -14.21 6.84
C ARG A 3 -6.31 -14.67 6.23
N ARG A 4 -6.75 -15.90 6.55
CA ARG A 4 -7.99 -16.50 6.06
C ARG A 4 -9.23 -15.61 6.28
N PRO A 5 -9.52 -15.10 7.49
CA PRO A 5 -10.68 -14.22 7.70
C PRO A 5 -10.61 -12.94 6.88
N LEU A 6 -9.42 -12.36 6.73
CA LEU A 6 -9.22 -11.15 5.92
C LEU A 6 -9.50 -11.41 4.43
N ARG A 7 -9.11 -12.58 3.91
CA ARG A 7 -9.42 -12.99 2.54
C ARG A 7 -10.92 -13.18 2.34
N PHE A 8 -11.61 -13.82 3.28
CA PHE A 8 -13.07 -13.96 3.21
C PHE A 8 -13.76 -12.60 3.24
N ALA A 9 -13.34 -11.69 4.12
CA ALA A 9 -13.86 -10.33 4.15
C ALA A 9 -13.64 -9.59 2.83
N ALA A 10 -12.45 -9.74 2.23
CA ALA A 10 -12.16 -9.12 0.93
C ALA A 10 -13.03 -9.69 -0.19
N ILE A 11 -13.19 -11.01 -0.26
CA ILE A 11 -14.06 -11.67 -1.25
C ILE A 11 -15.51 -11.21 -1.07
N ALA A 12 -16.03 -11.24 0.16
CA ALA A 12 -17.40 -10.82 0.46
C ALA A 12 -17.62 -9.34 0.12
N LEU A 13 -16.68 -8.46 0.46
CA LEU A 13 -16.73 -7.05 0.10
C LEU A 13 -16.70 -6.85 -1.41
N THR A 14 -15.78 -7.51 -2.13
CA THR A 14 -15.69 -7.41 -3.59
C THR A 14 -16.99 -7.87 -4.24
N ILE A 15 -17.59 -8.99 -3.79
CA ILE A 15 -18.89 -9.43 -4.29
C ILE A 15 -19.97 -8.39 -4.01
N GLY A 16 -20.02 -7.83 -2.79
CA GLY A 16 -20.98 -6.80 -2.42
C GLY A 16 -20.85 -5.53 -3.28
N VAL A 17 -19.61 -5.08 -3.52
CA VAL A 17 -19.31 -3.93 -4.39
C VAL A 17 -19.73 -4.22 -5.82
N LEU A 18 -19.35 -5.37 -6.38
CA LEU A 18 -19.74 -5.76 -7.75
C LEU A 18 -21.26 -5.86 -7.89
N TRP A 19 -21.95 -6.43 -6.89
CA TRP A 19 -23.40 -6.48 -6.88
C TRP A 19 -24.03 -5.08 -6.83
N LEU A 20 -23.44 -4.15 -6.08
CA LEU A 20 -23.95 -2.79 -5.93
C LEU A 20 -23.71 -1.94 -7.19
N THR A 21 -22.54 -2.08 -7.83
CA THR A 21 -22.15 -1.28 -9.00
C THR A 21 -22.67 -1.85 -10.32
N ILE A 22 -22.70 -3.18 -10.45
CA ILE A 22 -23.05 -3.87 -11.69
C ILE A 22 -24.46 -4.49 -11.62
N GLY A 23 -24.97 -4.82 -10.43
CA GLY A 23 -26.25 -5.54 -10.26
C GLY A 23 -27.50 -4.74 -10.65
N PRO A 24 -28.72 -5.19 -10.33
CA PRO A 24 -29.93 -4.46 -10.66
C PRO A 24 -30.20 -3.37 -9.61
N ALA A 25 -29.57 -2.19 -9.75
CA ALA A 25 -29.75 -1.07 -8.82
C ALA A 25 -30.89 -0.14 -9.27
N PRO A 26 -32.03 -0.06 -8.54
CA PRO A 26 -33.19 0.77 -8.90
C PRO A 26 -33.03 2.29 -8.68
N TRP A 27 -31.94 2.76 -8.08
CA TRP A 27 -31.71 4.17 -7.72
C TRP A 27 -30.98 4.98 -8.82
N ARG A 28 -31.25 4.69 -10.11
CA ARG A 28 -30.59 5.35 -11.25
C ARG A 28 -31.19 6.72 -11.55
N THR A 29 -30.34 7.73 -11.58
CA THR A 29 -30.61 9.10 -12.04
C THR A 29 -29.96 9.27 -13.42
N SER A 30 -30.62 8.79 -14.47
CA SER A 30 -30.16 8.97 -15.86
C SER A 30 -30.25 10.44 -16.28
N GLY A 31 -29.21 10.97 -16.95
CA GLY A 31 -29.27 12.36 -17.44
C GLY A 31 -28.26 12.77 -18.51
N HIS A 32 -26.96 12.47 -18.39
CA HIS A 32 -25.95 13.20 -19.18
C HIS A 32 -24.67 12.42 -19.47
N GLU A 33 -24.79 11.19 -19.96
CA GLU A 33 -23.63 10.32 -20.16
C GLU A 33 -23.16 10.31 -21.61
N PHE A 34 -21.85 10.17 -21.79
CA PHE A 34 -21.21 10.13 -23.10
C PHE A 34 -21.14 8.68 -23.60
N GLU A 35 -21.44 8.49 -24.89
CA GLU A 35 -21.19 7.20 -25.55
C GLU A 35 -19.71 6.82 -25.42
N GLY A 36 -19.43 5.58 -25.04
CA GLY A 36 -18.07 5.09 -24.79
C GLY A 36 -17.50 5.42 -23.40
N GLY A 37 -18.22 6.18 -22.56
CA GLY A 37 -17.92 6.37 -21.13
C GLY A 37 -16.46 6.71 -20.83
N VAL A 38 -15.81 5.91 -19.98
CA VAL A 38 -14.39 6.09 -19.62
C VAL A 38 -13.41 6.07 -20.81
N LEU A 39 -13.77 5.42 -21.91
CA LEU A 39 -12.93 5.35 -23.11
C LEU A 39 -13.09 6.56 -24.03
N ASN A 40 -14.08 7.42 -23.79
CA ASN A 40 -14.33 8.61 -24.59
C ASN A 40 -13.56 9.82 -24.04
N PRO A 41 -12.59 10.41 -24.78
CA PRO A 41 -11.83 11.58 -24.34
C PRO A 41 -12.72 12.80 -24.02
N ASP A 42 -13.84 12.97 -24.72
CA ASP A 42 -14.75 14.09 -24.50
C ASP A 42 -15.44 13.99 -23.13
N ALA A 43 -15.70 12.76 -22.66
CA ALA A 43 -16.27 12.52 -21.34
C ALA A 43 -15.36 13.05 -20.22
N TRP A 44 -14.03 12.99 -20.41
CA TRP A 44 -13.05 13.47 -19.43
C TRP A 44 -12.92 14.98 -19.39
N THR A 45 -13.11 15.65 -20.52
CA THR A 45 -12.89 17.11 -20.64
C THR A 45 -14.18 17.91 -20.51
N SER A 46 -15.33 17.25 -20.63
CA SER A 46 -16.64 17.87 -20.49
C SER A 46 -16.88 18.40 -19.08
N THR A 47 -17.28 19.66 -18.98
CA THR A 47 -17.75 20.27 -17.73
C THR A 47 -18.93 19.51 -17.14
N MET A 48 -19.81 18.95 -17.99
CA MET A 48 -21.03 18.27 -17.56
C MET A 48 -20.74 17.07 -16.67
N THR A 49 -19.71 16.28 -17.02
CA THR A 49 -19.24 15.12 -16.25
C THR A 49 -18.84 15.51 -14.82
N TRP A 50 -18.24 16.68 -14.65
CA TRP A 50 -17.66 17.11 -13.38
C TRP A 50 -18.58 18.02 -12.56
N SER A 51 -19.61 18.61 -13.17
CA SER A 51 -20.53 19.55 -12.50
C SER A 51 -21.92 18.97 -12.21
N THR A 52 -22.26 17.83 -12.80
CA THR A 52 -23.61 17.23 -12.69
C THR A 52 -23.63 16.08 -11.69
N GLY A 53 -24.82 15.79 -11.16
CA GLY A 53 -25.10 14.67 -10.27
C GLY A 53 -25.17 15.06 -8.79
N TYR A 54 -25.67 14.13 -7.96
CA TYR A 54 -25.92 14.42 -6.56
C TYR A 54 -24.66 14.20 -5.73
N PHE A 55 -24.40 15.13 -4.80
CA PHE A 55 -23.29 14.97 -3.84
C PHE A 55 -23.35 13.63 -3.08
N SER A 56 -24.56 13.12 -2.80
CA SER A 56 -24.75 11.82 -2.16
C SER A 56 -24.23 10.65 -2.98
N GLU A 57 -24.35 10.69 -4.32
CA GLU A 57 -23.83 9.64 -5.21
C GLU A 57 -22.30 9.63 -5.19
N ILE A 58 -21.70 10.82 -5.31
CA ILE A 58 -20.25 11.02 -5.22
C ILE A 58 -19.72 10.50 -3.87
N ALA A 59 -20.35 10.92 -2.77
CA ALA A 59 -19.95 10.51 -1.42
C ALA A 59 -20.11 9.00 -1.22
N PHE A 60 -21.17 8.41 -1.75
CA PHE A 60 -21.41 6.97 -1.67
C PHE A 60 -20.37 6.15 -2.43
N ASN A 61 -19.99 6.58 -3.64
CA ASN A 61 -18.92 5.98 -4.44
C ASN A 61 -17.58 5.99 -3.69
N VAL A 62 -17.20 7.13 -3.11
CA VAL A 62 -16.00 7.22 -2.27
C VAL A 62 -16.11 6.30 -1.06
N ALA A 63 -17.20 6.38 -0.29
CA ALA A 63 -17.37 5.63 0.95
C ALA A 63 -17.35 4.11 0.75
N MET A 64 -17.98 3.63 -0.33
CA MET A 64 -18.01 2.21 -0.68
C MET A 64 -16.62 1.63 -0.97
N PHE A 65 -15.72 2.43 -1.57
CA PHE A 65 -14.37 1.98 -1.93
C PHE A 65 -13.32 2.16 -0.82
N VAL A 66 -13.59 2.95 0.22
CA VAL A 66 -12.68 3.04 1.38
C VAL A 66 -12.38 1.67 2.00
N PRO A 67 -13.37 0.83 2.34
CA PRO A 67 -13.13 -0.52 2.84
C PRO A 67 -12.33 -1.41 1.87
N VAL A 68 -12.51 -1.23 0.56
CA VAL A 68 -11.76 -1.98 -0.47
C VAL A 68 -10.27 -1.66 -0.38
N GLY A 69 -9.93 -0.36 -0.33
CA GLY A 69 -8.55 0.10 -0.16
C GLY A 69 -7.91 -0.39 1.15
N VAL A 70 -8.67 -0.36 2.24
CA VAL A 70 -8.24 -0.89 3.54
C VAL A 70 -7.88 -2.38 3.43
N LEU A 71 -8.77 -3.21 2.88
CA LEU A 71 -8.54 -4.64 2.75
C LEU A 71 -7.38 -4.95 1.80
N ALA A 72 -7.26 -4.24 0.68
CA ALA A 72 -6.13 -4.37 -0.23
C ALA A 72 -4.79 -4.12 0.50
N ALA A 73 -4.68 -3.00 1.23
CA ALA A 73 -3.47 -2.65 1.96
C ALA A 73 -3.14 -3.61 3.11
N LEU A 74 -4.17 -4.20 3.75
CA LEU A 74 -4.00 -5.21 4.81
C LEU A 74 -3.59 -6.59 4.26
N LEU A 75 -4.10 -6.98 3.09
CA LEU A 75 -3.77 -8.25 2.44
C LEU A 75 -2.34 -8.26 1.89
N LEU A 76 -1.86 -7.11 1.41
CA LEU A 76 -0.52 -6.95 0.89
C LEU A 76 0.53 -6.87 2.01
N HIS A 77 1.73 -7.37 1.74
CA HIS A 77 2.87 -7.16 2.63
C HIS A 77 3.20 -5.65 2.70
N ARG A 78 3.70 -5.16 3.85
CA ARG A 78 3.94 -3.72 4.08
C ARG A 78 4.82 -3.05 3.02
N ARG A 79 5.74 -3.80 2.39
CA ARG A 79 6.63 -3.33 1.32
C ARG A 79 5.93 -3.15 -0.03
N HIS A 80 4.81 -3.82 -0.26
CA HIS A 80 4.03 -3.77 -1.50
C HIS A 80 2.80 -2.88 -1.38
N TRP A 81 2.80 -1.91 -0.47
CA TRP A 81 1.69 -0.98 -0.30
C TRP A 81 1.31 -0.20 -1.58
N PRO A 82 2.22 0.12 -2.53
CA PRO A 82 1.80 0.77 -3.78
C PRO A 82 0.90 -0.12 -4.65
N LEU A 83 1.06 -1.45 -4.57
CA LEU A 83 0.19 -2.38 -5.29
C LEU A 83 -1.26 -2.31 -4.78
N ALA A 84 -1.50 -1.79 -3.57
CA ALA A 84 -2.87 -1.62 -3.06
C ALA A 84 -3.61 -0.50 -3.82
N PHE A 85 -2.92 0.57 -4.20
CA PHE A 85 -3.50 1.61 -5.08
C PHE A 85 -3.80 1.05 -6.45
N ALA A 86 -2.84 0.32 -7.03
CA ALA A 86 -3.02 -0.30 -8.34
C ALA A 86 -4.17 -1.31 -8.33
N ALA A 87 -4.32 -2.12 -7.28
CA ALA A 87 -5.42 -3.06 -7.13
C ALA A 87 -6.78 -2.35 -7.00
N GLY A 88 -6.84 -1.27 -6.23
CA GLY A 88 -8.04 -0.43 -6.11
C GLY A 88 -8.44 0.16 -7.46
N PHE A 89 -7.50 0.82 -8.14
CA PHE A 89 -7.72 1.41 -9.47
C PHE A 89 -8.07 0.36 -10.53
N ALA A 90 -7.43 -0.81 -10.50
CA ALA A 90 -7.74 -1.88 -11.46
C ALA A 90 -9.16 -2.42 -11.26
N LEU A 91 -9.64 -2.54 -10.01
CA LEU A 91 -11.00 -2.96 -9.73
C LEU A 91 -12.02 -1.91 -10.21
N THR A 92 -11.76 -0.62 -9.97
CA THR A 92 -12.65 0.45 -10.41
C THR A 92 -12.70 0.52 -11.93
N LEU A 93 -11.55 0.50 -12.60
CA LEU A 93 -11.48 0.45 -14.06
C LEU A 93 -12.19 -0.79 -14.62
N PHE A 94 -12.02 -1.96 -13.99
CA PHE A 94 -12.73 -3.17 -14.41
C PHE A 94 -14.25 -2.99 -14.34
N ILE A 95 -14.77 -2.37 -13.27
CA ILE A 95 -16.21 -2.10 -13.13
C ILE A 95 -16.69 -1.21 -14.28
N GLU A 96 -16.01 -0.10 -14.55
CA GLU A 96 -16.34 0.82 -15.65
C GLU A 96 -16.34 0.12 -17.01
N LEU A 97 -15.32 -0.70 -17.29
CA LEU A 97 -15.23 -1.45 -18.54
C LEU A 97 -16.36 -2.49 -18.69
N VAL A 98 -16.79 -3.11 -17.59
CA VAL A 98 -17.95 -4.02 -17.60
C VAL A 98 -19.24 -3.24 -17.82
N GLN A 99 -19.36 -2.03 -17.27
CA GLN A 99 -20.54 -1.18 -17.48
C GLN A 99 -20.68 -0.74 -18.94
N LEU A 100 -19.59 -0.57 -19.68
CA LEU A 100 -19.65 -0.25 -21.12
C LEU A 100 -20.39 -1.29 -21.97
N VAL A 101 -20.39 -2.57 -21.56
CA VAL A 101 -21.06 -3.65 -22.31
C VAL A 101 -22.44 -4.01 -21.75
N LEU A 102 -22.86 -3.34 -20.68
CA LEU A 102 -24.14 -3.56 -20.04
C LEU A 102 -25.13 -2.48 -20.49
N PRO A 103 -26.22 -2.82 -21.19
CA PRO A 103 -27.13 -1.82 -21.77
C PRO A 103 -27.84 -0.96 -20.71
N ASP A 104 -27.98 -1.50 -19.51
CA ASP A 104 -28.55 -0.80 -18.37
C ASP A 104 -27.47 -0.09 -17.54
N ARG A 105 -26.19 -0.22 -17.81
CA ARG A 105 -25.16 0.44 -17.02
C ARG A 105 -24.41 1.43 -17.87
N VAL A 106 -23.85 2.42 -17.19
CA VAL A 106 -23.16 3.51 -17.86
C VAL A 106 -21.84 3.69 -17.16
N SER A 107 -20.80 3.79 -17.98
CA SER A 107 -19.47 4.10 -17.52
C SER A 107 -19.28 5.60 -17.49
N ASP A 108 -18.77 6.12 -16.38
CA ASP A 108 -18.58 7.54 -16.12
C ASP A 108 -17.15 7.78 -15.58
N PRO A 109 -16.32 8.60 -16.24
CA PRO A 109 -15.01 9.01 -15.72
C PRO A 109 -15.04 9.52 -14.28
N ARG A 110 -16.12 10.21 -13.88
CA ARG A 110 -16.30 10.69 -12.50
C ARG A 110 -16.38 9.53 -11.53
N ASP A 111 -17.14 8.48 -11.85
CA ASP A 111 -17.28 7.31 -10.99
C ASP A 111 -15.94 6.57 -10.84
N LEU A 112 -15.19 6.42 -11.94
CA LEU A 112 -13.83 5.89 -11.89
C LEU A 112 -12.96 6.67 -10.91
N VAL A 113 -12.98 8.01 -10.99
CA VAL A 113 -12.17 8.88 -10.13
C VAL A 113 -12.63 8.80 -8.67
N MET A 114 -13.93 8.91 -8.40
CA MET A 114 -14.46 8.91 -7.03
C MET A 114 -14.23 7.57 -6.32
N ASN A 115 -14.44 6.47 -7.02
CA ASN A 115 -14.15 5.14 -6.51
C ASN A 115 -12.64 4.96 -6.24
N SER A 116 -11.79 5.43 -7.16
CA SER A 116 -10.33 5.36 -7.00
C SER A 116 -9.82 6.23 -5.84
N LEU A 117 -10.44 7.38 -5.60
CA LEU A 117 -10.19 8.23 -4.44
C LEU A 117 -10.57 7.52 -3.14
N GLY A 118 -11.76 6.90 -3.08
CA GLY A 118 -12.17 6.07 -1.95
C GLY A 118 -11.18 4.96 -1.62
N ALA A 119 -10.78 4.19 -2.63
CA ALA A 119 -9.78 3.13 -2.48
C ALA A 119 -8.44 3.69 -1.98
N SER A 120 -7.99 4.80 -2.55
CA SER A 120 -6.76 5.48 -2.16
C SER A 120 -6.77 5.93 -0.70
N LEU A 121 -7.88 6.53 -0.24
CA LEU A 121 -8.08 6.91 1.16
C LEU A 121 -7.99 5.69 2.08
N GLY A 122 -8.61 4.57 1.72
CA GLY A 122 -8.51 3.32 2.46
C GLY A 122 -7.07 2.83 2.63
N VAL A 123 -6.27 2.91 1.56
CA VAL A 123 -4.84 2.55 1.61
C VAL A 123 -4.07 3.50 2.53
N VAL A 124 -4.28 4.81 2.38
CA VAL A 124 -3.62 5.83 3.21
C VAL A 124 -3.92 5.63 4.69
N LEU A 125 -5.17 5.31 5.07
CA LEU A 125 -5.56 5.03 6.45
C LEU A 125 -4.74 3.87 7.06
N VAL A 126 -4.57 2.77 6.31
CA VAL A 126 -3.78 1.62 6.78
C VAL A 126 -2.30 1.99 6.91
N MET A 127 -1.77 2.79 5.98
CA MET A 127 -0.37 3.22 6.02
C MET A 127 -0.10 4.17 7.17
N ALA A 128 -1.01 5.13 7.43
CA ALA A 128 -0.94 6.01 8.59
C ALA A 128 -0.96 5.22 9.90
N ALA A 129 -1.88 4.26 10.04
CA ALA A 129 -1.96 3.39 11.21
C ALA A 129 -0.69 2.55 11.43
N ARG A 130 -0.08 2.02 10.35
CA ARG A 130 1.21 1.31 10.39
C ARG A 130 2.37 2.23 10.77
N GLY A 131 2.30 3.51 10.40
CA GLY A 131 3.26 4.55 10.77
C GLY A 131 3.20 4.84 12.27
N VAL A 132 2.03 5.20 12.78
CA VAL A 132 1.79 5.51 14.20
C VAL A 132 2.22 4.35 15.10
N ARG A 133 1.83 3.10 14.77
CA ARG A 133 2.24 1.91 15.54
C ARG A 133 3.76 1.73 15.59
N ARG A 134 4.47 2.03 14.50
CA ARG A 134 5.93 1.94 14.47
C ARG A 134 6.56 2.99 15.38
N SER A 135 6.07 4.23 15.33
CA SER A 135 6.58 5.31 16.17
C SER A 135 6.40 5.02 17.66
N VAL A 136 5.23 4.49 18.05
CA VAL A 136 4.96 4.09 19.44
C VAL A 136 5.90 2.96 19.88
N VAL A 137 6.08 1.92 19.07
CA VAL A 137 6.99 0.79 19.40
C VAL A 137 8.44 1.26 19.55
N VAL A 138 8.90 2.18 18.70
CA VAL A 138 10.25 2.76 18.79
C VAL A 138 10.41 3.61 20.06
N ALA A 139 9.40 4.41 20.41
CA ALA A 139 9.43 5.25 21.61
C ALA A 139 9.35 4.44 22.91
N SER A 140 8.68 3.29 22.90
CA SER A 140 8.54 2.40 24.07
C SER A 140 9.68 1.40 24.24
N ALA A 141 10.64 1.35 23.33
CA ALA A 141 11.80 0.47 23.46
C ALA A 141 12.67 0.95 24.64
N PRO A 142 12.98 0.10 25.63
CA PRO A 142 13.81 0.51 26.76
C PRO A 142 15.16 1.01 26.22
N LEU A 143 15.57 2.19 26.68
CA LEU A 143 16.93 2.68 26.50
C LEU A 143 17.85 1.59 27.05
N VAL A 144 18.55 0.90 26.17
CA VAL A 144 19.65 0.03 26.56
C VAL A 144 20.64 0.95 27.25
N VAL A 145 20.59 0.97 28.58
CA VAL A 145 21.58 1.64 29.42
C VAL A 145 22.88 0.92 29.09
N ALA A 146 23.72 1.59 28.30
CA ALA A 146 25.09 1.14 28.08
C ALA A 146 25.68 0.87 29.47
N PRO A 147 26.34 -0.27 29.69
CA PRO A 147 26.96 -0.54 30.98
C PRO A 147 27.84 0.66 31.29
N SER A 148 27.54 1.35 32.39
CA SER A 148 28.42 2.36 32.91
C SER A 148 29.77 1.67 33.02
N SER A 149 30.75 2.15 32.25
CA SER A 149 32.13 1.82 32.50
C SER A 149 32.38 2.28 33.93
N GLY A 150 32.22 1.35 34.87
CA GLY A 150 32.58 1.56 36.25
C GLY A 150 34.00 2.11 36.21
N SER A 151 34.19 3.24 36.88
CA SER A 151 35.49 3.71 37.28
C SER A 151 36.12 2.60 38.11
N ALA A 152 36.72 1.61 37.44
CA ALA A 152 37.72 0.75 38.02
C ALA A 152 38.89 1.69 38.31
N ASP A 153 38.96 2.08 39.57
CA ASP A 153 40.11 2.70 40.20
C ASP A 153 41.33 1.83 39.87
N ALA A 154 42.07 2.23 38.83
CA ALA A 154 43.27 1.55 38.38
C ALA A 154 44.46 2.10 39.17
N SER A 155 44.42 1.87 40.48
CA SER A 155 45.52 2.08 41.40
C SER A 155 46.02 0.75 41.98
N ASP A 156 46.15 -0.29 41.14
CA ASP A 156 47.08 -1.39 41.40
C ASP A 156 47.24 -2.28 40.15
N ALA A 157 48.33 -2.11 39.40
CA ALA A 157 48.84 -3.12 38.48
C ALA A 157 50.34 -2.93 38.23
N PRO A 158 51.18 -3.97 38.40
CA PRO A 158 52.62 -3.88 38.18
C PRO A 158 52.95 -3.91 36.69
N ALA A 159 53.95 -3.11 36.32
CA ALA A 159 54.50 -2.99 34.98
C ALA A 159 54.86 -4.36 34.39
N THR A 160 54.10 -4.80 33.38
CA THR A 160 54.44 -5.99 32.58
C THR A 160 54.79 -5.55 31.17
N ALA A 161 55.97 -5.96 30.74
CA ALA A 161 56.71 -5.47 29.59
C ALA A 161 55.97 -5.61 28.24
N ALA A 162 56.17 -4.60 27.39
CA ALA A 162 55.75 -4.58 26.00
C ALA A 162 56.43 -5.71 25.20
N ARG A 163 55.64 -6.52 24.50
CA ARG A 163 56.09 -7.44 23.45
C ARG A 163 56.08 -6.70 22.11
N PRO A 164 57.18 -6.70 21.32
CA PRO A 164 57.16 -6.06 20.02
C PRO A 164 56.37 -6.90 18.99
N ALA A 165 55.67 -6.19 18.10
CA ALA A 165 54.92 -6.75 16.99
C ALA A 165 55.84 -7.48 16.01
N SER A 166 55.57 -8.77 15.76
CA SER A 166 56.21 -9.54 14.70
C SER A 166 55.65 -9.09 13.35
N LYS A 167 56.50 -8.50 12.51
CA LYS A 167 56.19 -8.23 11.09
C LYS A 167 56.12 -9.57 10.35
N ILE A 168 54.97 -9.86 9.76
CA ILE A 168 54.81 -10.98 8.83
C ILE A 168 55.55 -10.62 7.52
N PRO A 169 56.48 -11.45 7.01
CA PRO A 169 57.17 -11.19 5.75
C PRO A 169 56.20 -11.25 4.55
N PHE A 170 56.43 -10.37 3.57
CA PHE A 170 55.56 -10.18 2.39
C PHE A 170 55.47 -11.40 1.45
N ASP A 171 56.40 -12.35 1.56
CA ASP A 171 56.47 -13.54 0.71
C ASP A 171 55.33 -14.55 0.98
N GLU A 172 54.63 -14.42 2.12
CA GLU A 172 53.50 -15.29 2.49
C GLU A 172 52.13 -14.77 1.97
N LEU A 173 52.09 -13.53 1.46
CA LEU A 173 50.87 -12.89 0.94
C LEU A 173 50.66 -13.09 -0.57
N VAL A 174 51.67 -13.61 -1.28
CA VAL A 174 51.62 -13.84 -2.74
C VAL A 174 52.05 -15.28 -3.02
N GLY A 175 51.18 -16.22 -2.62
CA GLY A 175 51.22 -17.60 -3.11
C GLY A 175 50.91 -17.62 -4.60
N SER A 176 51.98 -17.62 -5.39
CA SER A 176 52.07 -17.96 -6.80
C SER A 176 51.19 -19.16 -7.14
N GLY A 177 50.33 -19.00 -8.15
CA GLY A 177 49.56 -20.11 -8.68
C GLY A 177 50.45 -21.18 -9.30
N ASP A 178 49.94 -22.41 -9.32
CA ASP A 178 50.28 -23.32 -10.40
C ASP A 178 49.08 -24.16 -10.84
N ARG A 179 48.98 -24.27 -12.16
CA ARG A 179 48.03 -25.08 -12.91
C ARG A 179 48.47 -26.54 -12.88
N ALA A 180 47.49 -27.41 -13.13
CA ALA A 180 47.56 -28.65 -13.93
C ALA A 180 47.09 -29.90 -13.18
N ALA A 181 45.89 -30.37 -13.54
CA ALA A 181 45.63 -31.69 -14.12
C ALA A 181 44.17 -31.74 -14.58
#